data_AF-A0A1B1M0U4-F1
#
_entry.id   AF-A0A1B1M0U4-F1
#
_cell.length_a   1.000
_cell.length_b   1.000
_cell.length_c   1.000
_cell.angle_alpha   90.00
_cell.angle_beta   90.00
_cell.angle_gamma   90.00
#
_symmetry.space_group_name_H-M   'P 1'
#
loop_
_entity.id
_entity.type
_entity.pdbx_description
1 polymer ?
#
loop_
_entity_poly.entity_id
_entity_poly.type
_entity_poly.pdbx_seq_one_letter_code
_entity_poly.pdbx_strand_id
1 'polypeptide(L)'
;VPTVIGEIKRYLRDKTWSVHVPRRIKEIGPRIKKVSDELTNELERSPSIAEIADRLEVSEEEVLEAMEMGQSYNALSVDHSIEADKDGSTVTLLDIMGQKDDNYDLTEKRMILERILPILSDRERENIQCTFIEGLSQKETGE
;
A
#
# COMPACT_ATOMS: atom_id res chain seq x y z
N VAL A 1 15.99 -11.97 36.66
CA VAL A 1 14.66 -11.45 37.02
C VAL A 1 14.36 -10.28 36.10
N PRO A 2 13.25 -10.28 35.32
CA PRO A 2 12.92 -9.14 34.45
C PRO A 2 12.68 -7.89 35.29
N THR A 3 13.25 -6.75 34.91
CA THR A 3 12.97 -5.46 35.54
C THR A 3 11.79 -4.79 34.85
N VAL A 4 11.01 -4.00 35.58
CA VAL A 4 9.86 -3.24 35.05
C VAL A 4 10.25 -2.41 33.81
N ILE A 5 11.43 -1.78 33.84
CA ILE A 5 11.98 -1.03 32.69
C ILE A 5 12.26 -1.95 31.50
N GLY A 6 12.79 -3.15 31.74
CA GLY A 6 13.06 -4.13 30.69
C GLY A 6 11.79 -4.61 30.00
N GLU A 7 10.71 -4.81 30.77
CA GLU A 7 9.39 -5.16 30.25
C GLU A 7 8.77 -4.03 29.42
N ILE A 8 8.84 -2.77 29.89
CA ILE A 8 8.34 -1.60 29.15
C ILE A 8 9.08 -1.43 27.81
N LYS A 9 10.42 -1.50 27.84
CA LYS A 9 11.23 -1.40 26.61
C LYS A 9 10.93 -2.54 25.64
N ARG A 10 10.70 -3.76 26.16
CA ARG A 10 10.30 -4.91 25.34
C ARG A 10 8.94 -4.70 24.68
N TYR A 11 7.93 -4.27 25.46
CA TYR A 11 6.59 -4.02 24.94
C TYR A 11 6.59 -2.95 23.84
N LEU A 12 7.26 -1.81 24.07
CA LEU A 12 7.35 -0.75 23.06
C LEU A 12 8.05 -1.20 21.77
N ARG A 13 9.11 -2.02 21.89
CA ARG A 13 9.82 -2.58 20.73
C ARG A 13 8.96 -3.55 19.92
N ASP A 14 8.16 -4.36 20.62
CA ASP A 14 7.50 -5.53 20.02
C ASP A 14 6.03 -5.25 19.62
N LYS A 15 5.37 -4.24 20.22
CA LYS A 15 3.92 -4.01 20.09
C LYS A 15 3.50 -2.63 19.57
N THR A 16 4.42 -1.69 19.39
CA THR A 16 4.07 -0.32 18.94
C THR A 16 4.14 -0.13 17.43
N TRP A 17 4.56 -1.15 16.67
CA TRP A 17 4.58 -1.08 15.21
C TRP A 17 3.24 -1.54 14.65
N SER A 18 2.52 -0.63 13.97
CA SER A 18 1.24 -0.92 13.31
C SER A 18 1.37 -1.95 12.17
N VAL A 19 2.59 -2.15 11.64
CA VAL A 19 2.92 -3.12 10.60
C VAL A 19 4.20 -3.87 10.99
N HIS A 20 4.29 -5.17 10.66
CA HIS A 20 5.51 -5.95 10.88
C HIS A 20 6.64 -5.43 9.99
N VAL A 21 7.77 -5.03 10.59
CA VAL A 21 8.93 -4.53 9.87
C VAL A 21 10.17 -5.39 10.15
N PRO A 22 10.98 -5.70 9.11
CA PRO A 22 12.19 -6.51 9.26
C PRO A 22 13.15 -5.96 10.31
N ARG A 23 13.86 -6.86 11.00
CA ARG A 23 14.80 -6.50 12.08
C ARG A 23 15.92 -5.56 11.61
N ARG A 24 16.44 -5.78 10.40
CA ARG A 24 17.46 -4.93 9.77
C ARG A 24 17.04 -3.45 9.77
N ILE A 25 15.80 -3.19 9.37
CA ILE A 25 15.22 -1.83 9.32
C ILE A 25 15.04 -1.24 10.73
N LYS A 26 14.61 -2.04 11.70
CA LYS A 26 14.49 -1.61 13.11
C LYS A 26 15.83 -1.18 13.73
N GLU A 27 16.93 -1.77 13.28
CA GLU A 27 18.27 -1.46 13.76
C GLU A 27 18.88 -0.25 13.04
N ILE A 28 18.57 -0.05 11.74
CA ILE A 28 19.06 1.06 10.93
C ILE A 28 18.31 2.37 11.23
N GLY A 29 16.98 2.34 11.37
CA GLY A 29 16.14 3.54 11.52
C GLY A 29 16.60 4.52 12.63
N PRO A 30 16.83 4.07 13.88
CA PRO A 30 17.34 4.93 14.95
C PRO A 30 18.75 5.48 14.66
N ARG A 31 19.58 4.75 13.92
CA ARG A 31 20.94 5.17 13.54
C ARG A 31 20.90 6.25 12.46
N ILE A 32 19.98 6.19 11.50
CA ILE A 32 19.77 7.22 10.48
C ILE A 32 19.53 8.58 11.13
N LYS A 33 18.62 8.67 12.11
CA LYS A 33 18.33 9.93 12.79
C LYS A 33 19.59 10.52 13.44
N LYS A 34 20.33 9.69 14.18
CA LYS A 34 21.56 10.10 14.84
C LYS A 34 22.62 10.58 13.85
N VAL A 35 22.84 9.83 12.77
CA VAL A 35 23.82 10.19 11.73
C VAL A 35 23.40 11.43 10.96
N SER A 36 22.10 11.59 10.69
CA SER A 36 21.55 12.79 10.06
C SER A 36 21.83 14.04 10.90
N ASP A 37 21.64 13.97 12.21
CA ASP A 37 21.91 15.07 13.14
C ASP A 37 23.43 15.37 13.22
N GLU A 38 24.28 14.33 13.29
CA GLU A 38 25.74 14.48 13.29
C GLU A 38 26.25 15.15 12.01
N LEU A 39 25.84 14.64 10.84
CA LEU A 39 26.21 15.20 9.55
C LEU A 39 25.66 16.62 9.34
N THR A 40 24.47 16.91 9.85
CA THR A 40 23.91 18.28 9.77
C THR A 40 24.79 19.28 10.52
N ASN A 41 25.30 18.88 11.69
CA ASN A 41 26.23 19.71 12.46
C ASN A 41 27.61 19.83 11.78
N GLU A 42 28.11 18.76 11.17
CA GLU A 42 29.41 18.77 10.48
C GLU A 42 29.39 19.55 9.16
N LEU A 43 28.31 19.45 8.38
CA LEU A 43 28.19 20.02 7.04
C LEU A 43 27.56 21.42 7.04
N GLU A 44 26.98 21.84 8.16
CA GLU A 44 26.15 23.07 8.28
C GLU A 44 24.99 23.12 7.26
N ARG A 45 24.54 21.96 6.80
CA ARG A 45 23.39 21.76 5.90
C ARG A 45 22.80 20.38 6.11
N SER A 46 21.59 20.15 5.58
CA SER A 46 21.02 18.81 5.55
C SER A 46 21.91 17.85 4.72
N PRO A 47 22.21 16.64 5.24
CA PRO A 47 22.94 15.62 4.50
C PRO A 47 22.08 15.00 3.40
N SER A 48 22.74 14.49 2.36
CA SER A 48 22.15 13.68 1.31
C SER A 48 22.02 12.21 1.75
N ILE A 49 21.20 11.45 1.01
CA ILE A 49 21.00 10.02 1.26
C ILE A 49 22.31 9.25 1.11
N ALA A 50 23.11 9.56 0.08
CA ALA A 50 24.43 8.98 -0.13
C ALA A 50 25.38 9.22 1.05
N GLU A 51 25.43 10.45 1.58
CA GLU A 51 26.27 10.79 2.73
C GLU A 51 25.87 10.02 4.01
N ILE A 52 24.56 9.81 4.21
CA ILE A 52 24.04 9.00 5.32
C ILE A 52 24.40 7.52 5.10
N ALA A 53 24.23 7.01 3.89
CA ALA A 53 24.52 5.62 3.51
C ALA A 53 26.00 5.29 3.70
N ASP A 54 26.89 6.15 3.21
CA ASP A 54 28.35 6.03 3.37
C ASP A 54 28.75 6.02 4.85
N ARG A 55 28.17 6.91 5.67
CA ARG A 55 28.46 6.97 7.12
C ARG A 55 27.96 5.74 7.87
N LEU A 56 26.87 5.13 7.40
CA LEU A 56 26.26 3.96 8.05
C LEU A 56 26.78 2.62 7.51
N GLU A 57 27.57 2.64 6.43
CA GLU A 57 28.08 1.47 5.69
C GLU A 57 26.94 0.56 5.19
N VAL A 58 25.91 1.18 4.62
CA VAL A 58 24.72 0.52 4.05
C VAL A 58 24.43 1.08 2.67
N SER A 59 23.54 0.45 1.90
CA SER A 59 23.13 1.03 0.61
C SER A 59 22.16 2.21 0.77
N GLU A 60 22.10 3.09 -0.23
CA GLU A 60 21.11 4.17 -0.29
C GLU A 60 19.67 3.63 -0.26
N GLU A 61 19.43 2.48 -0.90
CA GLU A 61 18.13 1.80 -0.90
C GLU A 61 17.71 1.41 0.53
N GLU A 62 18.64 0.90 1.33
CA GLU A 62 18.37 0.52 2.72
C GLU A 62 18.06 1.74 3.59
N VAL A 63 18.69 2.88 3.32
CA VAL A 63 18.41 4.15 4.00
C VAL A 63 17.00 4.64 3.63
N LEU A 64 16.67 4.66 2.35
CA LEU A 64 15.36 5.05 1.84
C LEU A 64 14.24 4.18 2.41
N GLU A 65 14.40 2.86 2.36
CA GLU A 65 13.45 1.88 2.90
C GLU A 65 13.23 2.14 4.40
N ALA A 66 14.30 2.35 5.17
CA ALA A 66 14.19 2.61 6.60
C ALA A 66 13.55 3.97 6.93
N MET A 67 13.77 5.00 6.11
CA MET A 67 13.12 6.31 6.26
C MET A 67 11.62 6.25 5.96
N GLU A 68 11.22 5.53 4.92
CA GLU A 68 9.81 5.33 4.55
C GLU A 68 9.06 4.54 5.62
N MET A 69 9.63 3.44 6.10
CA MET A 69 9.03 2.61 7.15
C MET A 69 8.93 3.35 8.50
N GLY A 70 9.80 4.34 8.74
CA GLY A 70 9.70 5.23 9.90
C GLY A 70 8.43 6.10 9.89
N GLN A 71 7.91 6.47 8.72
CA GLN A 71 6.64 7.19 8.58
C GLN A 71 5.42 6.29 8.86
N SER A 72 5.53 4.98 8.56
CA SER A 72 4.50 3.98 8.90
C SER A 72 4.41 3.65 10.40
N TYR A 73 5.30 4.22 11.24
CA TYR A 73 5.30 4.05 12.69
C TYR A 73 4.02 4.60 13.34
N ASN A 74 3.38 5.61 12.74
CA ASN A 74 2.07 6.09 13.11
C ASN A 74 1.19 6.06 11.85
N ALA A 75 0.53 4.94 11.59
CA ALA A 75 -0.52 4.91 10.58
C ALA A 75 -1.50 6.06 10.87
N LEU A 76 -1.62 6.99 9.95
CA LEU A 76 -2.53 8.12 10.10
C LEU A 76 -3.96 7.57 10.21
N SER A 77 -4.70 8.02 11.22
CA SER A 77 -6.07 7.54 11.42
C SER A 77 -6.90 7.85 10.19
N VAL A 78 -7.70 6.90 9.75
CA VAL A 78 -8.66 7.11 8.64
C VAL A 78 -9.77 8.10 9.06
N ASP A 79 -10.00 8.23 10.38
CA ASP A 79 -10.85 9.25 10.99
C ASP A 79 -10.16 10.62 11.15
N HIS A 80 -8.92 10.78 10.66
CA HIS A 80 -8.21 12.05 10.75
C HIS A 80 -8.94 13.11 9.91
N SER A 81 -9.44 14.14 10.58
CA SER A 81 -10.14 15.26 9.96
C SER A 81 -9.17 16.19 9.23
N ILE A 82 -9.54 16.60 8.02
CA ILE A 82 -8.86 17.59 7.19
C ILE A 82 -9.84 18.74 6.97
N GLU A 83 -9.36 19.98 7.00
CA GLU A 83 -10.18 21.15 6.65
C GLU A 83 -10.50 21.11 5.15
N ALA A 84 -11.78 21.01 4.82
CA ALA A 84 -12.27 20.87 3.45
C ALA A 84 -12.51 22.23 2.78
N ASP A 85 -12.99 23.22 3.53
CA ASP A 85 -13.30 24.57 3.03
C ASP A 85 -12.93 25.68 4.03
N LYS A 86 -12.86 26.91 3.50
CA LYS A 86 -12.64 28.15 4.27
C LYS A 86 -13.72 28.45 5.33
N ASP A 87 -14.85 27.75 5.29
CA ASP A 87 -15.96 27.88 6.22
C ASP A 87 -15.80 26.99 7.47
N GLY A 88 -14.69 26.24 7.58
CA GLY A 88 -14.39 25.40 8.74
C GLY A 88 -15.08 24.03 8.71
N SER A 89 -15.59 23.60 7.55
CA SER A 89 -16.05 22.24 7.34
C SER A 89 -14.86 21.27 7.39
N THR A 90 -15.02 20.17 8.10
CA THR A 90 -14.02 19.11 8.19
C THR A 90 -14.52 17.86 7.48
N VAL A 91 -13.63 17.20 6.74
CA VAL A 91 -13.87 15.88 6.11
C VAL A 91 -12.86 14.90 6.65
N THR A 92 -13.21 13.62 6.76
CA THR A 92 -12.24 12.60 7.13
C THR A 92 -11.45 12.13 5.92
N LEU A 93 -10.27 11.53 6.14
CA LEU A 93 -9.54 10.85 5.08
C LEU A 93 -10.39 9.75 4.42
N LEU A 94 -11.25 9.08 5.19
CA LEU A 94 -12.18 8.08 4.66
C LEU A 94 -13.14 8.67 3.63
N ASP A 95 -13.65 9.87 3.88
CA ASP A 95 -14.63 10.54 3.00
C ASP A 95 -14.02 10.93 1.65
N ILE A 96 -12.70 11.17 1.61
CA ILE A 96 -11.97 11.53 0.39
C ILE A 96 -11.53 10.28 -0.39
N MET A 97 -11.36 9.14 0.29
CA MET A 97 -10.90 7.89 -0.32
C MET A 97 -11.96 7.35 -1.28
N GLY A 98 -11.74 7.55 -2.59
CA GLY A 98 -12.57 6.95 -3.62
C GLY A 98 -12.48 5.42 -3.60
N GLN A 99 -13.62 4.76 -3.76
CA GLN A 99 -13.68 3.31 -3.96
C GLN A 99 -13.73 2.98 -5.45
N LYS A 100 -13.13 1.84 -5.83
CA LYS A 100 -13.35 1.30 -7.16
C LYS A 100 -14.79 0.80 -7.25
N ASP A 101 -15.56 1.30 -8.21
CA ASP A 101 -16.92 0.84 -8.46
C ASP A 101 -16.91 -0.21 -9.58
N ASP A 102 -16.97 -1.48 -9.18
CA ASP A 102 -16.98 -2.62 -10.10
C ASP A 102 -18.21 -2.64 -11.02
N ASN A 103 -19.27 -1.88 -10.72
CA ASN A 103 -20.44 -1.79 -11.58
C ASN A 103 -20.15 -1.05 -12.89
N TYR A 104 -19.19 -0.13 -12.91
CA TYR A 104 -18.77 0.53 -14.17
C TYR A 104 -18.09 -0.47 -15.10
N ASP A 105 -17.13 -1.24 -14.58
CA ASP A 105 -16.43 -2.29 -15.34
C ASP A 105 -17.43 -3.33 -15.88
N LEU A 106 -18.43 -3.71 -15.09
CA LEU A 106 -19.47 -4.65 -15.51
C LEU A 106 -20.40 -4.05 -16.58
N THR A 107 -20.75 -2.77 -16.44
CA THR A 107 -21.64 -2.07 -17.38
C THR A 107 -20.96 -1.89 -18.74
N GLU A 108 -19.67 -1.53 -18.76
CA GLU A 108 -18.88 -1.46 -19.99
C GLU A 108 -18.85 -2.82 -20.71
N LYS A 109 -18.54 -3.90 -19.98
CA LYS A 109 -18.55 -5.26 -20.53
C LYS A 109 -19.91 -5.65 -21.10
N ARG A 110 -21.01 -5.31 -20.43
CA ARG A 110 -22.37 -5.55 -20.93
C ARG A 110 -22.65 -4.80 -22.23
N MET A 111 -22.30 -3.53 -22.32
CA MET A 111 -22.48 -2.73 -23.55
C MET A 111 -21.69 -3.30 -24.73
N ILE A 112 -20.48 -3.82 -24.47
CA ILE A 112 -19.67 -4.50 -25.50
C ILE A 112 -20.37 -5.79 -25.95
N LEU A 113 -20.85 -6.61 -25.02
CA LEU A 113 -21.56 -7.87 -25.35
C LEU A 113 -22.85 -7.62 -26.12
N GLU A 114 -23.65 -6.61 -25.75
CA GLU A 114 -24.87 -6.25 -26.47
C GLU A 114 -24.63 -5.89 -27.95
N ARG A 115 -23.45 -5.37 -28.27
CA ARG A 115 -23.06 -5.05 -29.65
C ARG A 115 -22.51 -6.25 -30.41
N ILE A 116 -21.79 -7.15 -29.75
CA ILE A 116 -21.12 -8.27 -30.40
C ILE A 116 -22.07 -9.46 -30.59
N LEU A 117 -22.92 -9.76 -29.60
CA LEU A 117 -23.83 -10.90 -29.66
C LEU A 117 -24.71 -10.92 -30.93
N PRO A 118 -25.27 -9.78 -31.42
CA PRO A 118 -26.04 -9.76 -32.65
C PRO A 118 -25.25 -10.08 -33.92
N ILE A 119 -23.93 -9.90 -33.92
CA ILE A 119 -23.04 -10.14 -35.08
C ILE A 119 -22.69 -11.63 -35.21
N LEU A 120 -22.71 -12.36 -34.09
CA LEU A 120 -22.41 -13.79 -34.07
C LEU A 120 -23.48 -14.59 -34.83
N SER A 121 -23.02 -15.61 -35.54
CA SER A 121 -23.88 -16.64 -36.12
C SER A 121 -24.59 -17.44 -35.05
N ASP A 122 -25.70 -18.10 -35.42
CA ASP A 122 -26.48 -18.92 -34.48
C ASP A 122 -25.61 -20.00 -33.81
N ARG A 123 -24.70 -20.63 -34.56
CA ARG A 123 -23.77 -21.63 -34.05
C ARG A 123 -22.74 -21.06 -33.07
N GLU A 124 -22.26 -19.85 -33.28
CA GLU A 124 -21.35 -19.19 -32.34
C GLU A 124 -22.06 -18.79 -31.05
N ARG A 125 -23.32 -18.34 -31.12
CA ARG A 125 -24.13 -18.05 -29.93
C ARG A 125 -24.41 -19.31 -29.12
N GLU A 126 -24.76 -20.40 -29.80
CA GLU A 126 -24.99 -21.71 -29.18
C GLU A 126 -23.74 -22.22 -28.46
N ASN A 127 -22.56 -22.13 -29.10
CA ASN A 127 -21.29 -22.48 -28.46
C ASN A 127 -21.02 -21.66 -27.19
N ILE A 128 -21.28 -20.35 -27.21
CA ILE A 128 -21.10 -19.47 -26.04
C ILE A 128 -22.08 -19.84 -24.92
N GLN A 129 -23.35 -20.11 -25.25
CA GLN A 129 -24.38 -20.53 -24.31
C GLN A 129 -23.99 -21.85 -23.62
N CYS A 130 -23.64 -22.87 -24.40
CA CYS A 130 -23.21 -24.18 -23.90
C CYS A 130 -21.97 -24.06 -23.00
N THR A 131 -20.97 -23.28 -23.41
CA THR A 131 -19.69 -23.20 -22.68
C THR A 131 -19.78 -22.33 -21.42
N PHE A 132 -20.40 -21.15 -21.50
CA PHE A 132 -20.30 -20.14 -20.43
C PHE A 132 -21.55 -20.03 -19.55
N ILE A 133 -22.72 -20.50 -20.01
CA ILE A 133 -23.95 -20.48 -19.21
C ILE A 133 -24.28 -21.88 -18.70
N GLU A 134 -24.19 -22.89 -19.56
CA GLU A 134 -24.50 -24.28 -19.22
C GLU A 134 -23.28 -25.03 -18.67
N GLY A 135 -22.07 -24.50 -18.87
CA GLY A 135 -20.83 -25.07 -18.33
C GLY A 135 -20.41 -26.39 -18.98
N LEU A 136 -20.87 -26.65 -20.21
CA LEU A 136 -20.57 -27.87 -20.95
C LEU A 136 -19.09 -27.89 -21.38
N SER A 137 -18.51 -29.08 -21.38
CA SER A 137 -17.15 -29.27 -21.89
C SER A 137 -17.11 -29.10 -23.41
N GLN A 138 -15.90 -28.89 -23.95
CA GLN A 138 -15.70 -28.74 -25.40
C GLN A 138 -16.19 -29.97 -26.18
N LYS A 139 -16.14 -31.18 -25.57
CA LYS A 139 -16.64 -32.40 -26.20
C LYS A 139 -18.17 -32.39 -26.27
N GLU A 140 -18.84 -31.99 -25.19
CA GLU A 140 -20.30 -31.91 -25.11
C GLU A 140 -20.87 -30.77 -25.97
N THR A 141 -20.12 -29.69 -26.17
CA THR A 141 -20.51 -28.57 -27.06
C THR A 141 -20.33 -28.90 -28.55
N GLY A 142 -19.50 -29.91 -28.86
CA GLY A 142 -19.18 -30.31 -30.24
C GLY A 142 -20.02 -31.44 -30.81
N GLU A 143 -20.82 -32.11 -29.97
CA GLU A 143 -21.82 -33.13 -30.35
C GLU A 143 -23.12 -32.48 -30.83
#